data_AF-A0A6P3GWT4-F1
#
_entry.id   AF-A0A6P3GWT4-F1
#
_cell.length_a   1.000
_cell.length_b   1.000
_cell.length_c   1.000
_cell.angle_alpha   90.00
_cell.angle_beta   90.00
_cell.angle_gamma   90.00
#
_symmetry.space_group_name_H-M   'P 1'
#
loop_
_entity.id
_entity.type
_entity.pdbx_description
1 polymer ?
#
loop_
_entity_poly.entity_id
_entity_poly.type
_entity_poly.pdbx_seq_one_letter_code
_entity_poly.pdbx_strand_id
1 'polypeptide(L)'
;MTRTSTCVYHLFVLSWYIFLNFYISREGEDPRKSQIFLNGGQWKYLTFLNLVLQAIFFGVACLEDVLKRTKGKKDIKFVTAFRDLLFTTLAFPISTFVFLSFWILFLYDRELVYPKALDNIFPVWLNHGMHTFILPFSLVEVILRPHCYPLRKKGLTLLAAACLAYVSRVLWIYSETGTWVYPVFAKLSPGGLAAFFSLSYIFTIGIYLFGEKLNHWKWGDTMQPRKKRK
;
A
#
# COMPACT_ATOMS: atom_id res chain seq x y z
N MET A 1 -22.28 -12.23 10.84
CA MET A 1 -22.80 -11.36 9.78
C MET A 1 -21.85 -10.17 9.71
N THR A 2 -21.43 -9.71 8.53
CA THR A 2 -20.60 -8.49 8.44
C THR A 2 -21.40 -7.34 9.05
N ARG A 3 -20.80 -6.53 9.92
CA ARG A 3 -21.47 -5.35 10.49
C ARG A 3 -21.73 -4.34 9.37
N THR A 4 -22.93 -3.79 9.30
CA THR A 4 -23.30 -2.77 8.28
C THR A 4 -22.30 -1.61 8.25
N SER A 5 -21.78 -1.21 9.41
CA SER A 5 -20.74 -0.17 9.53
C SER A 5 -19.46 -0.51 8.76
N THR A 6 -19.02 -1.78 8.76
CA THR A 6 -17.81 -2.19 8.04
C THR A 6 -18.02 -2.19 6.53
N CYS A 7 -19.23 -2.57 6.06
CA CYS A 7 -19.56 -2.49 4.64
C CYS A 7 -19.60 -1.03 4.15
N VAL A 8 -20.19 -0.12 4.94
CA VAL A 8 -20.21 1.32 4.62
C VAL A 8 -18.80 1.89 4.58
N TYR A 9 -17.96 1.50 5.56
CA TYR A 9 -16.55 1.87 5.58
C TYR A 9 -15.80 1.42 4.32
N HIS A 10 -15.91 0.14 3.93
CA HIS A 10 -15.24 -0.34 2.74
C HIS A 10 -15.69 0.38 1.47
N LEU A 11 -17.00 0.62 1.32
CA LEU A 11 -17.54 1.34 0.17
C LEU A 11 -17.01 2.77 0.12
N PHE A 12 -17.02 3.47 1.26
CA PHE A 12 -16.48 4.83 1.38
C PHE A 12 -15.00 4.89 0.96
N VAL A 13 -14.17 3.99 1.49
CA VAL A 13 -12.73 3.97 1.20
C VAL A 13 -12.46 3.52 -0.25
N LEU A 14 -13.24 2.59 -0.77
CA LEU A 14 -13.17 2.21 -2.20
C LEU A 14 -13.49 3.41 -3.09
N SER A 15 -14.59 4.12 -2.82
CA SER A 15 -14.96 5.33 -3.56
C SER A 15 -13.87 6.40 -3.48
N TRP A 16 -13.25 6.58 -2.31
CA TRP A 16 -12.11 7.48 -2.14
C TRP A 16 -10.93 7.10 -3.04
N TYR A 17 -10.52 5.83 -3.07
CA TYR A 17 -9.40 5.41 -3.91
C TYR A 17 -9.74 5.42 -5.40
N ILE A 18 -10.97 5.11 -5.80
CA ILE A 18 -11.42 5.27 -7.19
C ILE A 18 -11.33 6.74 -7.60
N PHE A 19 -11.85 7.65 -6.76
CA PHE A 19 -11.79 9.09 -6.99
C PHE A 19 -10.34 9.57 -7.10
N LEU A 20 -9.45 9.20 -6.17
CA LEU A 20 -8.04 9.58 -6.21
C LEU A 20 -7.36 9.10 -7.49
N ASN A 21 -7.49 7.82 -7.84
CA ASN A 21 -6.85 7.27 -9.04
C ASN A 21 -7.39 7.94 -10.32
N PHE A 22 -8.71 8.20 -10.38
CA PHE A 22 -9.31 8.92 -11.50
C PHE A 22 -8.81 10.37 -11.59
N TYR A 23 -8.80 11.09 -10.45
CA TYR A 23 -8.33 12.48 -10.37
C TYR A 23 -6.88 12.59 -10.84
N ILE A 24 -5.99 11.72 -10.34
CA ILE A 24 -4.57 11.69 -10.71
C ILE A 24 -4.41 11.36 -12.20
N SER A 25 -5.16 10.39 -12.72
CA SER A 25 -5.10 10.04 -14.14
C SER A 25 -5.49 11.21 -15.04
N ARG A 26 -6.47 12.02 -14.63
CA ARG A 26 -6.87 13.24 -15.35
C ARG A 26 -5.80 14.33 -15.25
N GLU A 27 -5.18 14.49 -14.10
CA GLU A 27 -4.07 15.43 -13.93
C GLU A 27 -2.85 15.06 -14.78
N GLY A 28 -2.65 13.78 -15.10
CA GLY A 28 -1.61 13.31 -16.03
C GLY A 28 -1.81 13.77 -17.49
N GLU A 29 -3.02 14.21 -17.87
CA GLU A 29 -3.32 14.77 -19.20
C GLU A 29 -2.92 16.26 -19.33
N ASP A 30 -2.69 16.98 -18.21
CA ASP A 30 -2.21 18.37 -18.26
C ASP A 30 -0.76 18.41 -18.80
N PRO A 31 -0.49 19.16 -19.89
CA PRO A 31 0.84 19.28 -20.47
C PRO A 31 1.95 19.73 -19.49
N ARG A 32 1.60 20.50 -18.45
CA ARG A 32 2.54 20.93 -17.42
C ARG A 32 2.92 19.80 -16.46
N LYS A 33 2.02 18.84 -16.25
CA LYS A 33 2.18 17.70 -15.33
C LYS A 33 2.74 16.47 -16.03
N SER A 34 2.46 16.32 -17.31
CA SER A 34 2.99 15.23 -18.15
C SER A 34 4.52 15.24 -18.20
N GLN A 35 5.17 16.41 -18.09
CA GLN A 35 6.63 16.51 -17.98
C GLN A 35 7.20 15.82 -16.72
N ILE A 36 6.49 15.85 -15.58
CA ILE A 36 6.90 15.13 -14.37
C ILE A 36 6.78 13.61 -14.57
N PHE A 37 5.76 13.20 -15.32
CA PHE A 37 5.46 11.82 -15.64
C PHE A 37 6.22 11.28 -16.86
N LEU A 38 7.21 12.01 -17.38
CA LEU A 38 8.13 11.48 -18.39
C LEU A 38 8.82 10.19 -17.89
N ASN A 39 9.21 9.33 -18.83
CA ASN A 39 10.02 8.13 -18.55
C ASN A 39 9.34 7.13 -17.60
N GLY A 40 8.23 6.53 -18.05
CA GLY A 40 7.50 5.49 -17.30
C GLY A 40 6.19 5.94 -16.66
N GLY A 41 5.74 7.17 -16.93
CA GLY A 41 4.45 7.68 -16.49
C GLY A 41 4.38 7.92 -14.98
N GLN A 42 3.17 8.18 -14.49
CA GLN A 42 2.85 8.10 -13.05
C GLN A 42 3.19 6.72 -12.47
N TRP A 43 3.13 5.67 -13.27
CA TRP A 43 3.32 4.30 -12.80
C TRP A 43 4.71 4.03 -12.22
N LYS A 44 5.73 4.86 -12.49
CA LYS A 44 7.08 4.68 -11.92
C LYS A 44 7.13 4.84 -10.40
N TYR A 45 6.22 5.62 -9.82
CA TYR A 45 6.21 5.87 -8.38
C TYR A 45 5.43 4.80 -7.60
N LEU A 46 6.02 4.35 -6.49
CA LEU A 46 5.42 3.39 -5.58
C LEU A 46 4.12 3.91 -4.97
N THR A 47 4.03 5.23 -4.74
CA THR A 47 2.83 5.88 -4.22
C THR A 47 1.62 5.58 -5.10
N PHE A 48 1.71 5.74 -6.42
CA PHE A 48 0.58 5.46 -7.32
C PHE A 48 0.25 3.97 -7.42
N LEU A 49 1.27 3.11 -7.45
CA LEU A 49 1.07 1.66 -7.39
C LEU A 49 0.35 1.24 -6.10
N ASN A 50 0.70 1.85 -4.97
CA ASN A 50 0.03 1.64 -3.71
C ASN A 50 -1.44 2.09 -3.76
N LEU A 51 -1.76 3.24 -4.36
CA LEU A 51 -3.15 3.69 -4.48
C LEU A 51 -4.02 2.73 -5.31
N VAL A 52 -3.48 2.15 -6.38
CA VAL A 52 -4.17 1.10 -7.14
C VAL A 52 -4.31 -0.17 -6.31
N LEU A 53 -3.26 -0.59 -5.61
CA LEU A 53 -3.30 -1.73 -4.70
C LEU A 53 -4.39 -1.56 -3.62
N GLN A 54 -4.51 -0.37 -3.03
CA GLN A 54 -5.55 -0.06 -2.06
C GLN A 54 -6.94 -0.14 -2.70
N ALA A 55 -7.14 0.41 -3.90
CA ALA A 55 -8.40 0.30 -4.63
C ALA A 55 -8.79 -1.17 -4.89
N ILE A 56 -7.84 -1.99 -5.33
CA ILE A 56 -8.05 -3.43 -5.55
C ILE A 56 -8.43 -4.11 -4.23
N PHE A 57 -7.68 -3.83 -3.15
CA PHE A 57 -7.95 -4.41 -1.84
C PHE A 57 -9.36 -4.08 -1.33
N PHE A 58 -9.72 -2.79 -1.29
CA PHE A 58 -11.05 -2.38 -0.83
C PHE A 58 -12.17 -2.82 -1.79
N GLY A 59 -11.87 -3.01 -3.07
CA GLY A 59 -12.77 -3.66 -4.04
C GLY A 59 -13.07 -5.11 -3.68
N VAL A 60 -12.04 -5.90 -3.38
CA VAL A 60 -12.17 -7.29 -2.90
C VAL A 60 -12.92 -7.33 -1.56
N ALA A 61 -12.62 -6.41 -0.64
CA ALA A 61 -13.28 -6.33 0.66
C ALA A 61 -14.77 -5.98 0.54
N CYS A 62 -15.14 -5.05 -0.34
CA CYS A 62 -16.54 -4.74 -0.68
C CYS A 62 -17.23 -5.94 -1.31
N LEU A 63 -16.59 -6.61 -2.28
CA LEU A 63 -17.14 -7.79 -2.94
C LEU A 63 -17.45 -8.89 -1.92
N GLU A 64 -16.53 -9.18 -1.01
CA GLU A 64 -16.74 -10.16 0.04
C GLU A 64 -17.95 -9.80 0.93
N ASP A 65 -18.14 -8.52 1.23
CA ASP A 65 -19.27 -8.06 2.06
C ASP A 65 -20.62 -8.22 1.40
N VAL A 66 -20.69 -7.87 0.12
CA VAL A 66 -21.90 -8.08 -0.69
C VAL A 66 -22.20 -9.57 -0.78
N LEU A 67 -21.20 -10.40 -1.09
CA LEU A 67 -21.38 -11.86 -1.22
C LEU A 67 -21.79 -12.51 0.10
N LYS A 68 -21.22 -12.08 1.25
CA LYS A 68 -21.62 -12.56 2.59
C LYS A 68 -23.09 -12.28 2.89
N ARG A 69 -23.64 -11.19 2.34
CA ARG A 69 -25.02 -10.77 2.55
C ARG A 69 -26.00 -11.45 1.60
N THR A 70 -25.60 -11.73 0.36
CA THR A 70 -26.48 -12.30 -0.67
C THR A 70 -26.44 -13.84 -0.72
N LYS A 71 -25.27 -14.48 -0.63
CA LYS A 71 -25.08 -15.93 -0.84
C LYS A 71 -24.80 -16.73 0.44
N GLY A 72 -24.72 -16.08 1.60
CA GLY A 72 -24.35 -16.74 2.86
C GLY A 72 -22.87 -17.14 2.94
N LYS A 73 -22.46 -17.77 4.05
CA LYS A 73 -21.02 -17.97 4.39
C LYS A 73 -20.30 -19.10 3.63
N LYS A 74 -21.01 -20.04 2.98
CA LYS A 74 -20.40 -21.30 2.49
C LYS A 74 -19.56 -21.14 1.22
N ASP A 75 -19.84 -20.15 0.37
CA ASP A 75 -19.28 -20.05 -1.01
C ASP A 75 -18.22 -18.95 -1.23
N ILE A 76 -17.60 -18.43 -0.18
CA ILE A 76 -16.72 -17.23 -0.28
C ILE A 76 -15.30 -17.44 0.28
N LYS A 77 -14.91 -18.69 0.55
CA LYS A 77 -13.60 -19.01 1.16
C LYS A 77 -12.44 -18.50 0.32
N PHE A 78 -12.53 -18.62 -1.01
CA PHE A 78 -11.51 -18.13 -1.93
C PHE A 78 -11.35 -16.60 -1.84
N VAL A 79 -12.45 -15.85 -1.92
CA VAL A 79 -12.43 -14.38 -1.82
C VAL A 79 -11.87 -13.92 -0.47
N THR A 80 -12.26 -14.59 0.61
CA THR A 80 -11.76 -14.30 1.97
C THR A 80 -10.26 -14.55 2.08
N ALA A 81 -9.79 -15.69 1.57
CA ALA A 81 -8.37 -16.04 1.58
C ALA A 81 -7.53 -15.10 0.70
N PHE A 82 -8.06 -14.71 -0.47
CA PHE A 82 -7.41 -13.75 -1.35
C PHE A 82 -7.33 -12.36 -0.72
N ARG A 83 -8.43 -11.87 -0.11
CA ARG A 83 -8.44 -10.62 0.66
C ARG A 83 -7.37 -10.63 1.74
N ASP A 84 -7.33 -11.68 2.56
CA ASP A 84 -6.38 -11.78 3.67
C ASP A 84 -4.94 -11.83 3.17
N LEU A 85 -4.66 -12.61 2.12
CA LEU A 85 -3.35 -12.64 1.50
C LEU A 85 -2.95 -11.24 1.00
N LEU A 86 -3.83 -10.58 0.23
CA LEU A 86 -3.58 -9.27 -0.35
C LEU A 86 -3.31 -8.20 0.71
N PHE A 87 -4.13 -8.17 1.76
CA PHE A 87 -3.98 -7.21 2.85
C PHE A 87 -2.68 -7.42 3.64
N THR A 88 -2.49 -8.64 4.12
CA THR A 88 -1.41 -8.96 5.08
C THR A 88 -0.03 -8.91 4.43
N THR A 89 0.08 -9.26 3.15
CA THR A 89 1.36 -9.33 2.44
C THR A 89 1.69 -8.08 1.66
N LEU A 90 0.71 -7.36 1.10
CA LEU A 90 0.95 -6.22 0.22
C LEU A 90 0.32 -4.93 0.73
N ALA A 91 -1.01 -4.87 0.89
CA ALA A 91 -1.70 -3.60 1.09
C ALA A 91 -1.31 -2.92 2.41
N PHE A 92 -1.22 -3.66 3.53
CA PHE A 92 -0.80 -3.10 4.81
C PHE A 92 0.72 -2.78 4.84
N PRO A 93 1.63 -3.70 4.46
CA PRO A 93 3.05 -3.39 4.48
C PRO A 93 3.46 -2.23 3.57
N ILE A 94 2.96 -2.21 2.33
CA ILE A 94 3.33 -1.19 1.34
C ILE A 94 2.76 0.18 1.71
N SER A 95 1.50 0.27 2.16
CA SER A 95 0.95 1.56 2.59
C SER A 95 1.68 2.14 3.79
N THR A 96 2.03 1.30 4.76
CA THR A 96 2.81 1.73 5.93
C THR A 96 4.22 2.15 5.53
N PHE A 97 4.87 1.41 4.63
CA PHE A 97 6.19 1.78 4.10
C PHE A 97 6.14 3.12 3.36
N VAL A 98 5.18 3.31 2.46
CA VAL A 98 5.01 4.56 1.69
C VAL A 98 4.76 5.74 2.64
N PHE A 99 3.87 5.59 3.63
CA PHE A 99 3.63 6.63 4.64
C PHE A 99 4.91 6.98 5.39
N LEU A 100 5.58 5.99 5.99
CA LEU A 100 6.73 6.24 6.85
C LEU A 100 7.91 6.78 6.07
N SER A 101 8.27 6.15 4.95
CA SER A 101 9.40 6.59 4.12
C SER A 101 9.17 7.99 3.55
N PHE A 102 7.97 8.29 3.05
CA PHE A 102 7.65 9.62 2.54
C PHE A 102 7.77 10.68 3.63
N TRP A 103 7.08 10.52 4.77
CA TRP A 103 7.06 11.56 5.80
C TRP A 103 8.41 11.71 6.51
N ILE A 104 9.16 10.62 6.73
CA ILE A 104 10.52 10.69 7.28
C ILE A 104 11.42 11.51 6.34
N LEU A 105 11.45 11.17 5.05
CA LEU A 105 12.27 11.90 4.08
C LEU A 105 11.78 13.35 3.91
N PHE A 106 10.46 13.56 3.83
CA PHE A 106 9.87 14.87 3.67
C PHE A 106 10.21 15.82 4.82
N LEU A 107 10.16 15.32 6.06
CA LEU A 107 10.49 16.11 7.25
C LEU A 107 12.00 16.31 7.44
N TYR A 108 12.82 15.37 6.98
CA TYR A 108 14.28 15.50 7.01
C TYR A 108 14.79 16.49 5.96
N ASP A 109 14.48 16.23 4.69
CA ASP A 109 14.72 17.12 3.56
C ASP A 109 13.76 16.76 2.42
N ARG A 110 12.72 17.59 2.25
CA ARG A 110 11.69 17.37 1.23
C ARG A 110 12.21 17.31 -0.19
N GLU A 111 13.34 17.92 -0.52
CA GLU A 111 13.90 17.87 -1.87
C GLU A 111 14.31 16.45 -2.29
N LEU A 112 14.45 15.52 -1.33
CA LEU A 112 14.77 14.12 -1.57
C LEU A 112 13.60 13.29 -2.14
N VAL A 113 12.35 13.72 -1.91
CA VAL A 113 11.15 12.93 -2.26
C VAL A 113 10.03 13.77 -2.89
N TYR A 114 9.89 15.03 -2.47
CA TYR A 114 8.84 15.94 -2.93
C TYR A 114 9.36 17.39 -3.01
N PRO A 115 10.13 17.73 -4.07
CA PRO A 115 10.70 19.05 -4.30
C PRO A 115 9.67 20.18 -4.24
N LYS A 116 10.08 21.37 -3.79
CA LYS A 116 9.18 22.56 -3.72
C LYS A 116 8.53 22.91 -5.05
N ALA A 117 9.17 22.60 -6.18
CA ALA A 117 8.59 22.82 -7.50
C ALA A 117 7.23 22.11 -7.69
N LEU A 118 6.99 21.02 -6.96
CA LEU A 118 5.72 20.27 -7.02
C LEU A 118 4.55 20.97 -6.31
N ASP A 119 4.81 21.93 -5.41
CA ASP A 119 3.75 22.64 -4.66
C ASP A 119 2.87 23.48 -5.59
N ASN A 120 3.44 24.00 -6.69
CA ASN A 120 2.70 24.75 -7.70
C ASN A 120 1.91 23.86 -8.67
N ILE A 121 2.05 22.54 -8.53
CA ILE A 121 1.57 21.57 -9.50
C ILE A 121 0.51 20.67 -8.87
N PHE A 122 0.77 20.15 -7.67
CA PHE A 122 -0.14 19.29 -6.97
C PHE A 122 -0.72 20.02 -5.75
N PRO A 123 -2.05 20.02 -5.59
CA PRO A 123 -2.65 20.66 -4.43
C PRO A 123 -2.32 19.89 -3.15
N VAL A 124 -2.20 20.61 -2.05
CA VAL A 124 -1.79 20.07 -0.73
C VAL A 124 -2.67 18.88 -0.30
N TRP A 125 -3.99 18.96 -0.55
CA TRP A 125 -4.91 17.89 -0.20
C TRP A 125 -4.57 16.57 -0.91
N LEU A 126 -4.09 16.64 -2.16
CA LEU A 126 -3.73 15.47 -2.94
C LEU A 126 -2.48 14.81 -2.35
N ASN A 127 -1.50 15.60 -1.92
CA ASN A 127 -0.33 15.08 -1.22
C ASN A 127 -0.73 14.27 0.03
N HIS A 128 -1.64 14.80 0.85
CA HIS A 128 -2.18 14.06 2.00
C HIS A 128 -3.02 12.84 1.61
N GLY A 129 -3.80 12.93 0.53
CA GLY A 129 -4.56 11.79 0.01
C GLY A 129 -3.65 10.64 -0.42
N MET A 130 -2.50 10.95 -1.02
CA MET A 130 -1.54 9.98 -1.53
C MET A 130 -0.61 9.41 -0.43
N HIS A 131 -0.22 10.22 0.55
CA HIS A 131 0.84 9.86 1.50
C HIS A 131 0.42 9.81 2.97
N THR A 132 -0.69 10.46 3.36
CA THR A 132 -1.17 10.44 4.75
C THR A 132 -2.30 9.44 4.92
N PHE A 133 -3.42 9.59 4.20
CA PHE A 133 -4.65 8.85 4.46
C PHE A 133 -4.55 7.33 4.21
N ILE A 134 -3.54 6.89 3.45
CA ILE A 134 -3.27 5.48 3.19
C ILE A 134 -3.04 4.65 4.46
N LEU A 135 -2.41 5.22 5.49
CA LEU A 135 -2.11 4.51 6.74
C LEU A 135 -3.30 4.48 7.70
N PRO A 136 -4.00 5.61 8.00
CA PRO A 136 -5.21 5.59 8.80
C PRO A 136 -6.27 4.62 8.28
N PHE A 137 -6.54 4.57 6.96
CA PHE A 137 -7.47 3.59 6.40
C PHE A 137 -6.98 2.14 6.60
N SER A 138 -5.69 1.89 6.42
CA SER A 138 -5.13 0.56 6.67
C SER A 138 -5.22 0.17 8.16
N LEU A 139 -5.02 1.10 9.08
CA LEU A 139 -5.15 0.87 10.54
C LEU A 139 -6.61 0.66 10.97
N VAL A 140 -7.55 1.42 10.40
CA VAL A 140 -8.98 1.20 10.65
C VAL A 140 -9.39 -0.19 10.17
N GLU A 141 -8.86 -0.67 9.04
CA GLU A 141 -9.12 -2.03 8.58
C GLU A 141 -8.63 -3.10 9.59
N VAL A 142 -7.40 -2.97 10.10
CA VAL A 142 -6.87 -3.84 11.18
C VAL A 142 -7.80 -3.88 12.39
N ILE A 143 -8.42 -2.75 12.75
CA ILE A 143 -9.34 -2.63 13.89
C ILE A 143 -10.72 -3.22 13.59
N LEU A 144 -11.20 -3.11 12.35
CA LEU A 144 -12.54 -3.52 11.97
C LEU A 144 -12.64 -5.00 11.60
N ARG A 145 -11.54 -5.62 11.13
CA ARG A 145 -11.54 -7.03 10.73
C ARG A 145 -10.32 -7.83 11.15
N PRO A 146 -10.55 -9.12 11.49
CA PRO A 146 -9.47 -10.08 11.60
C PRO A 146 -8.99 -10.52 10.22
N HIS A 147 -7.68 -10.54 10.02
CA HIS A 147 -7.03 -11.09 8.83
C HIS A 147 -6.20 -12.34 9.15
N CYS A 148 -6.38 -13.40 8.37
CA CYS A 148 -5.57 -14.60 8.51
C CYS A 148 -4.24 -14.43 7.79
N TYR A 149 -3.17 -14.19 8.54
CA TYR A 149 -1.82 -14.15 7.98
C TYR A 149 -1.44 -15.53 7.39
N PRO A 150 -0.83 -15.57 6.19
CA PRO A 150 -0.30 -16.82 5.66
C PRO A 150 0.89 -17.29 6.50
N LEU A 151 1.37 -18.51 6.24
CA LEU A 151 2.66 -18.96 6.78
C LEU A 151 3.73 -17.89 6.50
N ARG A 152 4.44 -17.42 7.54
CA ARG A 152 5.41 -16.32 7.44
C ARG A 152 6.34 -16.44 6.24
N LYS A 153 6.88 -17.64 5.96
CA LYS A 153 7.72 -17.88 4.77
C LYS A 153 7.00 -17.49 3.48
N LYS A 154 5.76 -17.95 3.27
CA LYS A 154 4.96 -17.62 2.08
C LYS A 154 4.67 -16.11 1.99
N GLY A 155 4.26 -15.50 3.10
CA GLY A 155 3.96 -14.06 3.14
C GLY A 155 5.18 -13.20 2.82
N LEU A 156 6.32 -13.51 3.45
CA LEU A 156 7.58 -12.80 3.23
C LEU A 156 8.15 -13.07 1.83
N THR A 157 8.01 -14.27 1.26
CA THR A 157 8.42 -14.55 -0.13
C THR A 157 7.61 -13.71 -1.12
N LEU A 158 6.29 -13.60 -0.93
CA LEU A 158 5.45 -12.78 -1.81
C LEU A 158 5.79 -11.29 -1.69
N LEU A 159 6.00 -10.81 -0.47
CA LEU A 159 6.45 -9.45 -0.21
C LEU A 159 7.83 -9.18 -0.83
N ALA A 160 8.78 -10.10 -0.69
CA ALA A 160 10.10 -10.02 -1.31
C ALA A 160 10.02 -9.94 -2.83
N ALA A 161 9.19 -10.78 -3.45
CA ALA A 161 8.97 -10.76 -4.89
C ALA A 161 8.42 -9.40 -5.35
N ALA A 162 7.47 -8.81 -4.61
CA ALA A 162 6.93 -7.50 -4.92
C ALA A 162 7.98 -6.38 -4.76
N CYS A 163 8.77 -6.40 -3.69
CA CYS A 163 9.86 -5.45 -3.46
C CYS A 163 10.93 -5.55 -4.58
N LEU A 164 11.36 -6.77 -4.92
CA LEU A 164 12.34 -7.01 -5.98
C LEU A 164 11.79 -6.54 -7.33
N ALA A 165 10.55 -6.86 -7.67
CA ALA A 165 9.92 -6.40 -8.91
C ALA A 165 9.93 -4.86 -9.01
N TYR A 166 9.61 -4.15 -7.92
CA TYR A 166 9.64 -2.70 -7.91
C TYR A 166 11.07 -2.14 -8.03
N VAL A 167 12.03 -2.68 -7.28
CA VAL A 167 13.44 -2.25 -7.35
C VAL A 167 14.02 -2.50 -8.74
N SER A 168 13.79 -3.68 -9.33
CA SER A 168 14.19 -4.00 -10.70
C SER A 168 13.62 -3.00 -11.70
N ARG A 169 12.35 -2.59 -11.53
CA ARG A 169 11.73 -1.58 -12.38
C ARG A 169 12.37 -0.20 -12.23
N VAL A 170 12.67 0.23 -11.01
CA VAL A 170 13.37 1.50 -10.76
C VAL A 170 14.74 1.51 -11.43
N LEU A 171 15.51 0.43 -11.26
CA LEU A 171 16.84 0.31 -11.86
C LEU A 171 16.78 0.28 -13.39
N TRP A 172 15.80 -0.42 -13.95
CA TRP A 172 15.58 -0.46 -15.40
C TRP A 172 15.20 0.91 -15.98
N ILE A 173 14.32 1.68 -15.31
CA ILE A 173 14.00 3.06 -15.75
C ILE A 173 15.27 3.92 -15.77
N TYR A 174 16.12 3.80 -14.75
CA TYR A 174 17.38 4.54 -14.74
C TYR A 174 18.33 4.09 -15.85
N SER A 175 18.46 2.79 -16.12
CA SER A 175 19.34 2.30 -17.19
C SER A 175 18.90 2.76 -18.57
N GLU A 176 17.58 2.85 -18.82
CA GLU A 176 17.04 3.29 -20.11
C GLU A 176 17.08 4.81 -20.29
N THR A 177 16.90 5.58 -19.21
CA THR A 177 16.62 7.02 -19.33
C THR A 177 17.66 7.93 -18.71
N GLY A 178 18.58 7.39 -17.90
CA GLY A 178 19.54 8.15 -17.11
C GLY A 178 18.91 8.99 -15.99
N THR A 179 17.59 8.86 -15.76
CA THR A 179 16.85 9.65 -14.76
C THR A 179 16.35 8.77 -13.62
N TRP A 180 16.61 9.18 -12.38
CA TRP A 180 16.14 8.46 -11.21
C TRP A 180 14.66 8.74 -10.93
N VAL A 181 13.95 7.71 -10.46
CA VAL A 181 12.54 7.84 -10.05
C VAL A 181 12.35 8.81 -8.88
N TYR A 182 13.26 8.78 -7.90
CA TYR A 182 13.25 9.68 -6.75
C TYR A 182 14.57 10.46 -6.66
N PRO A 183 14.55 11.76 -6.31
CA PRO A 183 15.77 12.57 -6.18
C PRO A 183 16.79 12.00 -5.20
N VAL A 184 16.37 11.35 -4.12
CA VAL A 184 17.26 10.70 -3.15
C VAL A 184 18.25 9.73 -3.79
N PHE A 185 17.84 9.00 -4.84
CA PHE A 185 18.73 8.03 -5.50
C PHE A 185 19.88 8.70 -6.25
N ALA A 186 19.67 9.90 -6.77
CA ALA A 186 20.71 10.67 -7.45
C ALA A 186 21.81 11.16 -6.49
N LYS A 187 21.54 11.16 -5.18
CA LYS A 187 22.47 11.58 -4.13
C LYS A 187 23.31 10.44 -3.57
N LEU A 188 23.02 9.19 -3.94
CA LEU A 188 23.65 8.01 -3.38
C LEU A 188 24.66 7.40 -4.34
N SER A 189 25.79 6.93 -3.81
CA SER A 189 26.72 6.08 -4.56
C SER A 189 26.09 4.71 -4.83
N PRO A 190 26.67 3.87 -5.70
CA PRO A 190 26.18 2.50 -5.91
C PRO A 190 26.09 1.68 -4.60
N GLY A 191 27.07 1.82 -3.71
CA GLY A 191 27.03 1.22 -2.37
C GLY A 191 25.91 1.80 -1.50
N GLY A 192 25.69 3.12 -1.58
CA GLY A 192 24.57 3.79 -0.89
C GLY A 192 23.20 3.32 -1.38
N LEU A 193 23.03 3.09 -2.69
CA LEU A 193 21.79 2.53 -3.27
C LEU A 193 21.56 1.09 -2.80
N ALA A 194 22.60 0.26 -2.82
CA ALA A 194 22.52 -1.12 -2.33
C ALA A 194 22.10 -1.14 -0.84
N ALA A 195 22.70 -0.28 -0.02
CA ALA A 195 22.32 -0.12 1.38
C ALA A 195 20.87 0.38 1.53
N PHE A 196 20.46 1.40 0.76
CA PHE A 196 19.10 1.95 0.81
C PHE A 196 18.05 0.88 0.50
N PHE A 197 18.21 0.12 -0.59
CA PHE A 197 17.24 -0.93 -0.96
C PHE A 197 17.23 -2.08 0.06
N SER A 198 18.40 -2.49 0.56
CA SER A 198 18.50 -3.55 1.57
C SER A 198 17.85 -3.14 2.89
N LEU A 199 18.12 -1.94 3.38
CA LEU A 199 17.50 -1.40 4.60
C LEU A 199 16.00 -1.20 4.43
N SER A 200 15.55 -0.74 3.27
CA SER A 200 14.11 -0.61 2.96
C SER A 200 13.40 -1.96 3.00
N TYR A 201 14.03 -3.01 2.48
CA TYR A 201 13.48 -4.36 2.53
C TYR A 201 13.40 -4.89 3.97
N ILE A 202 14.49 -4.76 4.75
CA ILE A 202 14.49 -5.13 6.18
C ILE A 202 13.40 -4.37 6.94
N PHE A 203 13.26 -3.08 6.67
CA PHE A 203 12.22 -2.26 7.28
C PHE A 203 10.81 -2.75 6.93
N THR A 204 10.58 -3.14 5.67
CA THR A 204 9.30 -3.70 5.21
C THR A 204 8.99 -5.06 5.86
N ILE A 205 10.01 -5.90 6.11
CA ILE A 205 9.86 -7.12 6.94
C ILE A 205 9.40 -6.75 8.35
N GLY A 206 10.03 -5.75 8.97
CA GLY A 206 9.63 -5.24 10.28
C GLY A 206 8.16 -4.82 10.33
N ILE A 207 7.70 -4.09 9.30
CA ILE A 207 6.29 -3.68 9.14
C ILE A 207 5.37 -4.89 9.01
N TYR A 208 5.72 -5.89 8.20
CA TYR A 208 4.92 -7.12 8.06
C TYR A 208 4.74 -7.83 9.41
N LEU A 209 5.83 -8.03 10.15
CA LEU A 209 5.81 -8.67 11.47
C LEU A 209 5.03 -7.84 12.49
N PHE A 210 5.14 -6.52 12.43
CA PHE A 210 4.36 -5.61 13.26
C PHE A 210 2.86 -5.73 12.97
N GLY A 211 2.46 -5.79 11.70
CA GLY A 211 1.06 -6.03 11.30
C GLY A 211 0.53 -7.36 11.82
N GLU A 212 1.32 -8.44 11.72
CA GLU A 212 0.96 -9.75 12.27
C GLU A 212 0.72 -9.68 13.78
N LYS A 213 1.61 -8.98 14.51
CA LYS A 213 1.49 -8.76 15.95
C LYS A 213 0.26 -7.91 16.31
N LEU A 214 -0.01 -6.84 15.56
CA LEU A 214 -1.20 -6.00 15.76
C LEU A 214 -2.49 -6.80 15.56
N ASN A 215 -2.56 -7.59 14.49
CA ASN A 215 -3.72 -8.43 14.21
C ASN A 215 -3.93 -9.48 15.31
N HIS A 216 -2.86 -10.14 15.77
CA HIS A 216 -2.95 -11.08 16.90
C HIS A 216 -3.37 -10.39 18.21
N TRP A 217 -2.82 -9.20 18.50
CA TRP A 217 -3.19 -8.44 19.69
C TRP A 217 -4.67 -8.07 19.71
N LYS A 218 -5.23 -7.68 18.56
CA LYS A 218 -6.64 -7.29 18.46
C LYS A 218 -7.61 -8.48 18.39
N TRP A 219 -7.21 -9.57 17.72
CA TRP A 219 -8.12 -10.65 17.32
C TRP A 219 -7.71 -12.06 17.77
N GLY A 220 -6.59 -12.23 18.48
CA GLY A 220 -6.02 -13.52 18.85
C GLY A 220 -7.02 -14.46 19.55
N ASP A 221 -7.81 -13.93 20.48
CA ASP A 221 -8.83 -14.71 21.20
C ASP A 221 -10.01 -15.14 20.32
N THR A 222 -10.27 -14.42 19.23
CA THR A 222 -11.34 -14.74 18.27
C THR A 222 -10.89 -15.77 17.23
N MET A 223 -9.57 -15.84 16.96
CA MET A 223 -8.96 -16.74 15.98
C MET A 223 -8.56 -18.10 16.54
N GLN A 224 -8.40 -18.23 17.87
CA GLN A 224 -8.24 -19.52 18.52
C GLN A 224 -9.60 -20.26 18.53
N PRO A 225 -9.68 -21.53 18.07
CA PRO A 225 -10.87 -22.32 18.34
C PRO A 225 -11.00 -22.44 19.85
N ARG A 226 -12.16 -22.03 20.38
CA ARG A 226 -12.56 -22.21 21.79
C ARG A 226 -12.11 -23.60 22.23
N LYS A 227 -10.96 -23.72 22.92
CA LYS A 227 -10.56 -24.99 23.54
C LYS A 227 -11.73 -25.32 24.46
N LYS A 228 -12.41 -26.43 24.16
CA LYS A 228 -13.54 -26.92 24.92
C LYS A 228 -13.16 -26.80 26.40
N ARG A 229 -13.87 -25.94 27.14
CA ARG A 229 -13.96 -26.06 28.59
C ARG A 229 -14.53 -27.47 28.81
N LYS A 230 -13.66 -28.40 29.19
CA LYS A 230 -14.07 -29.61 29.88
C LYS A 230 -14.37 -29.22 31.32
#